data_AF-A0A4Z0ZZL4-F1
#
_entry.id   AF-A0A4Z0ZZL4-F1
#
_cell.length_a   1.000
_cell.length_b   1.000
_cell.length_c   1.000
_cell.angle_alpha   90.00
_cell.angle_beta   90.00
_cell.angle_gamma   90.00
#
_symmetry.space_group_name_H-M   'P 1'
#
loop_
_entity.id
_entity.type
_entity.pdbx_description
1 polymer ?
#
loop_
_entity_poly.entity_id
_entity_poly.type
_entity_poly.pdbx_seq_one_letter_code
_entity_poly.pdbx_strand_id
1 'polypeptide(L)'
;MRFNLKNILLVNTRFLLITFCFQCAAIPSVVQTKERNLTTYSQNTFKLVFTGFYRYEKEKDLIQNRLMANGYKIDQNSNFQLEIILQKKEPKYNSEFFHKLHFLLTFFSGGIIPTHIRTEHTVTFRYSKSDDILQEKVYYVGMDQFRGIPIFVFMITHWPNQIFKDQLLETINMEFIPQ
;
A
#
# COMPACT_ATOMS: atom_id res chain seq x y z
N MET A 1 38.00 10.85 36.42
CA MET A 1 36.77 10.20 35.92
C MET A 1 37.13 8.89 35.24
N ARG A 2 36.88 7.73 35.87
CA ARG A 2 36.97 6.43 35.16
C ARG A 2 35.71 6.30 34.30
N PHE A 3 35.82 6.64 33.02
CA PHE A 3 34.74 6.42 32.06
C PHE A 3 34.42 4.92 32.03
N ASN A 4 33.17 4.58 32.34
CA ASN A 4 32.73 3.19 32.42
C ASN A 4 32.53 2.65 31.00
N LEU A 5 33.64 2.25 30.37
CA LEU A 5 33.71 1.78 28.99
C LEU A 5 32.67 0.70 28.68
N LYS A 6 32.33 -0.14 29.67
CA LYS A 6 31.29 -1.18 29.57
C LYS A 6 29.90 -0.59 29.33
N ASN A 7 29.55 0.51 29.99
CA ASN A 7 28.25 1.17 29.81
C ASN A 7 28.16 1.84 28.42
N ILE A 8 29.26 2.43 27.95
CA ILE A 8 29.33 3.03 26.60
C ILE A 8 29.19 1.94 25.53
N LEU A 9 29.88 0.81 25.68
CA LEU A 9 29.76 -0.32 24.76
C LEU A 9 28.33 -0.85 24.73
N LEU A 10 27.72 -1.04 25.90
CA LEU A 10 26.34 -1.56 26.03
C LEU A 10 25.31 -0.63 25.36
N VAL A 11 25.45 0.68 25.56
CA VAL A 11 24.56 1.69 24.94
C VAL A 11 24.73 1.71 23.42
N ASN A 12 25.96 1.67 22.92
CA ASN A 12 26.24 1.62 21.47
C ASN A 12 25.72 0.32 20.83
N THR A 13 25.89 -0.83 21.49
CA THR A 13 25.38 -2.11 20.98
C THR A 13 23.85 -2.12 20.93
N ARG A 14 23.18 -1.59 21.96
CA ARG A 14 21.71 -1.43 21.96
C ARG A 14 21.23 -0.49 20.87
N PHE A 15 21.92 0.64 20.69
CA PHE A 15 21.61 1.59 19.63
C PHE A 15 21.77 0.97 18.23
N LEU A 16 22.87 0.25 17.99
CA LEU A 16 23.09 -0.51 16.75
C LEU A 16 22.00 -1.57 16.51
N LEU A 17 21.63 -2.35 17.52
CA LEU A 17 20.57 -3.36 17.39
C LEU A 17 19.21 -2.73 17.06
N ILE A 18 18.90 -1.57 17.65
CA ILE A 18 17.66 -0.85 17.37
C ILE A 18 17.67 -0.31 15.94
N THR A 19 18.77 0.27 15.46
CA THR A 19 18.84 0.75 14.06
C THR A 19 18.75 -0.38 13.04
N PHE A 20 19.15 -1.61 13.38
CA PHE A 20 18.92 -2.79 12.55
C PHE A 20 17.44 -3.17 12.40
N CYS A 21 16.60 -2.93 13.41
CA CYS A 21 15.16 -3.20 13.34
C CYS A 21 14.40 -2.19 12.46
N PHE A 22 15.04 -1.09 12.09
CA PHE A 22 14.36 0.11 11.63
C PHE A 22 14.99 0.69 10.36
N GLN A 23 15.03 -0.12 9.31
CA GLN A 23 15.76 0.19 8.07
C GLN A 23 14.85 0.47 6.87
N CYS A 24 13.53 0.62 7.02
CA CYS A 24 12.63 0.65 5.86
C CYS A 24 11.81 1.94 5.78
N ALA A 25 11.78 2.60 4.63
CA ALA A 25 10.82 3.68 4.35
C ALA A 25 10.22 3.49 2.96
N ALA A 26 8.96 3.90 2.80
CA ALA A 26 8.23 3.90 1.54
C ALA A 26 7.83 5.32 1.17
N ILE A 27 8.14 5.73 -0.05
CA ILE A 27 7.68 6.99 -0.62
C ILE A 27 6.49 6.67 -1.54
N PRO A 28 5.28 7.19 -1.27
CA PRO A 28 4.14 6.96 -2.13
C PRO A 28 4.32 7.66 -3.47
N SER A 29 3.83 7.03 -4.53
CA SER A 29 3.52 7.72 -5.77
C SER A 29 2.10 8.23 -5.77
N VAL A 30 1.89 9.27 -6.57
CA VAL A 30 0.55 9.79 -6.89
C VAL A 30 -0.31 8.65 -7.45
N VAL A 31 -1.51 8.50 -6.90
CA VAL A 31 -2.49 7.53 -7.40
C VAL A 31 -2.92 7.97 -8.81
N GLN A 32 -2.79 7.07 -9.78
CA GLN A 32 -3.20 7.33 -11.15
C GLN A 32 -4.50 6.59 -11.47
N THR A 33 -5.43 7.24 -12.15
CA THR A 33 -6.72 6.65 -12.52
C THR A 33 -6.76 6.38 -14.01
N LYS A 34 -7.28 5.20 -14.38
CA LYS A 34 -7.69 4.88 -15.74
C LYS A 34 -9.12 4.37 -15.69
N GLU A 35 -10.01 5.10 -16.34
CA GLU A 35 -11.40 4.67 -16.49
C GLU A 35 -11.56 3.78 -17.72
N ARG A 36 -12.42 2.77 -17.61
CA ARG A 36 -12.83 1.94 -18.73
C ARG A 36 -14.37 1.86 -18.73
N ASN A 37 -14.98 2.41 -19.80
CA ASN A 37 -16.41 2.44 -20.15
C ASN A 37 -17.30 3.57 -19.59
N LEU A 38 -18.48 3.70 -20.22
CA LEU A 38 -19.10 4.92 -20.79
C LEU A 38 -20.37 5.43 -20.07
N THR A 39 -20.79 4.86 -18.94
CA THR A 39 -22.05 5.24 -18.27
C THR A 39 -21.83 5.58 -16.80
N THR A 40 -22.13 6.83 -16.43
CA THR A 40 -22.14 7.30 -15.04
C THR A 40 -23.25 6.59 -14.28
N TYR A 41 -22.88 5.81 -13.26
CA TYR A 41 -23.82 5.04 -12.47
C TYR A 41 -23.96 5.63 -11.06
N SER A 42 -25.17 6.02 -10.67
CA SER A 42 -25.47 6.54 -9.34
C SER A 42 -26.55 5.70 -8.66
N GLN A 43 -26.16 4.55 -8.09
CA GLN A 43 -27.00 3.90 -7.08
C GLN A 43 -26.27 3.80 -5.77
N ASN A 44 -27.02 4.06 -4.71
CA ASN A 44 -26.51 4.09 -3.35
C ASN A 44 -26.67 2.74 -2.64
N THR A 45 -27.28 1.73 -3.27
CA THR A 45 -27.48 0.40 -2.68
C THR A 45 -26.85 -0.67 -3.56
N PHE A 46 -25.93 -1.46 -3.01
CA PHE A 46 -25.26 -2.55 -3.73
C PHE A 46 -24.82 -3.66 -2.79
N LYS A 47 -24.60 -4.84 -3.38
CA LYS A 47 -23.85 -5.93 -2.79
C LYS A 47 -22.35 -5.61 -2.88
N LEU A 48 -21.66 -5.64 -1.75
CA LEU A 48 -20.22 -5.37 -1.69
C LEU A 48 -19.43 -6.69 -1.72
N VAL A 49 -18.50 -6.80 -2.67
CA VAL A 49 -17.63 -7.97 -2.82
C VAL A 49 -16.17 -7.53 -2.84
N PHE A 50 -15.32 -8.23 -2.09
CA PHE A 50 -13.88 -7.96 -2.05
C PHE A 50 -13.09 -9.12 -2.64
N THR A 51 -12.27 -8.82 -3.66
CA THR A 51 -11.41 -9.81 -4.33
C THR A 51 -9.93 -9.43 -4.13
N GLY A 52 -9.10 -10.40 -3.75
CA GLY A 52 -7.66 -10.16 -3.53
C GLY A 52 -7.28 -9.55 -2.17
N PHE A 53 -8.24 -9.34 -1.27
CA PHE A 53 -8.02 -8.78 0.08
C PHE A 53 -7.71 -9.83 1.18
N TYR A 54 -7.16 -10.99 0.83
CA TYR A 54 -6.96 -12.14 1.73
C TYR A 54 -6.09 -11.86 2.99
N ARG A 55 -5.27 -10.80 2.99
CA ARG A 55 -4.44 -10.36 4.12
C ARG A 55 -4.82 -8.96 4.63
N TYR A 56 -5.93 -8.41 4.16
CA TYR A 56 -6.29 -7.00 4.31
C TYR A 56 -7.68 -6.83 4.95
N GLU A 57 -8.00 -7.65 5.95
CA GLU A 57 -9.33 -7.62 6.60
C GLU A 57 -9.61 -6.27 7.29
N LYS A 58 -8.61 -5.68 7.95
CA LYS A 58 -8.74 -4.36 8.58
C LYS A 58 -9.06 -3.28 7.56
N GLU A 59 -8.45 -3.38 6.39
CA GLU A 59 -8.70 -2.48 5.28
C GLU A 59 -10.14 -2.67 4.76
N LYS A 60 -10.61 -3.91 4.55
CA LYS A 60 -12.01 -4.17 4.15
C LYS A 60 -13.01 -3.50 5.08
N ASP A 61 -12.86 -3.68 6.39
CA ASP A 61 -13.72 -3.07 7.41
C ASP A 61 -13.72 -1.55 7.29
N LEU A 62 -12.54 -0.97 7.08
CA LEU A 62 -12.38 0.47 6.92
C LEU A 62 -13.03 0.98 5.62
N ILE A 63 -12.92 0.25 4.50
CA ILE A 63 -13.61 0.59 3.25
C ILE A 63 -15.13 0.56 3.47
N GLN A 64 -15.63 -0.55 4.03
CA GLN A 64 -17.04 -0.75 4.31
C GLN A 64 -17.62 0.35 5.20
N ASN A 65 -16.95 0.68 6.30
CA ASN A 65 -17.37 1.74 7.21
C ASN A 65 -17.40 3.11 6.53
N ARG A 66 -16.43 3.39 5.64
CA ARG A 66 -16.37 4.66 4.91
C ARG A 66 -17.48 4.78 3.86
N LEU A 67 -17.80 3.68 3.16
CA LEU A 67 -18.95 3.63 2.26
C LEU A 67 -20.26 3.90 3.01
N MET A 68 -20.47 3.25 4.16
CA MET A 68 -21.67 3.48 4.97
C MET A 68 -21.74 4.92 5.50
N ALA A 69 -20.61 5.48 5.94
CA ALA A 69 -20.53 6.88 6.39
C ALA A 69 -20.87 7.88 5.26
N ASN A 70 -20.55 7.53 4.01
CA ASN A 70 -20.88 8.33 2.82
C ASN A 70 -22.32 8.11 2.31
N GLY A 71 -23.16 7.36 3.04
CA GLY A 71 -24.58 7.17 2.73
C GLY A 71 -24.88 5.98 1.81
N TYR A 72 -23.90 5.14 1.48
CA TYR A 72 -24.11 3.90 0.73
C TYR A 72 -24.70 2.81 1.64
N LYS A 73 -25.68 2.07 1.13
CA LYS A 73 -26.33 0.94 1.78
C LYS A 73 -25.81 -0.38 1.20
N ILE A 74 -25.36 -1.27 2.08
CA ILE A 74 -24.86 -2.57 1.68
C ILE A 74 -25.99 -3.59 1.84
N ASP A 75 -26.45 -4.15 0.72
CA ASP A 75 -27.49 -5.18 0.68
C ASP A 75 -26.98 -6.40 -0.07
N GLN A 76 -26.85 -7.53 0.65
CA GLN A 76 -26.34 -8.79 0.10
C GLN A 76 -27.29 -9.43 -0.93
N ASN A 77 -28.56 -9.02 -0.93
CA ASN A 77 -29.59 -9.49 -1.86
C ASN A 77 -29.78 -8.55 -3.06
N SER A 78 -29.00 -7.46 -3.17
CA SER A 78 -29.10 -6.54 -4.30
C SER A 78 -28.64 -7.19 -5.60
N ASN A 79 -29.37 -6.92 -6.69
CA ASN A 79 -28.97 -7.31 -8.05
C ASN A 79 -27.76 -6.51 -8.57
N PHE A 80 -27.40 -5.43 -7.87
CA PHE A 80 -26.26 -4.58 -8.19
C PHE A 80 -25.10 -4.92 -7.28
N GLN A 81 -23.92 -5.07 -7.86
CA GLN A 81 -22.71 -5.46 -7.17
C GLN A 81 -21.59 -4.45 -7.41
N LEU A 82 -21.01 -3.98 -6.32
CA LEU A 82 -19.72 -3.30 -6.29
C LEU A 82 -18.65 -4.33 -5.89
N GLU A 83 -17.81 -4.71 -6.83
CA GLU A 83 -16.63 -5.52 -6.57
C GLU A 83 -15.41 -4.61 -6.45
N ILE A 84 -14.70 -4.70 -5.32
CA ILE A 84 -13.43 -4.03 -5.10
C ILE A 84 -12.34 -5.08 -5.21
N ILE A 85 -11.50 -4.94 -6.22
CA ILE A 85 -10.46 -5.91 -6.57
C ILE A 85 -9.10 -5.29 -6.26
N LEU A 86 -8.34 -5.94 -5.38
CA LEU A 86 -6.96 -5.58 -5.09
C LEU A 86 -6.03 -6.58 -5.76
N GLN A 87 -5.21 -6.10 -6.70
CA GLN A 87 -4.22 -6.90 -7.39
C GLN A 87 -2.82 -6.35 -7.11
N LYS A 88 -1.92 -7.22 -6.65
CA LYS A 88 -0.50 -6.90 -6.60
C LYS A 88 0.10 -7.13 -7.97
N LYS A 89 0.74 -6.11 -8.51
CA LYS A 89 1.49 -6.23 -9.76
C LYS A 89 2.87 -6.78 -9.46
N GLU A 90 3.33 -7.70 -10.28
CA GLU A 90 4.68 -8.22 -10.15
C GLU A 90 5.71 -7.10 -10.35
N PRO A 91 6.76 -7.05 -9.52
CA PRO A 91 7.77 -6.01 -9.65
C PRO A 91 8.48 -6.14 -10.99
N LYS A 92 8.43 -5.08 -11.79
CA LYS A 92 9.18 -5.00 -13.05
C LYS A 92 10.48 -4.27 -12.79
N TYR A 93 11.59 -5.02 -12.85
CA TYR A 93 12.93 -4.45 -12.75
C TYR A 93 13.47 -4.17 -14.15
N ASN A 94 14.13 -3.02 -14.34
CA ASN A 94 14.85 -2.74 -15.58
C ASN A 94 15.96 -3.78 -15.83
N SER A 95 16.52 -4.34 -14.76
CA SER A 95 17.47 -5.45 -14.79
C SER A 95 17.43 -6.23 -13.48
N GLU A 96 17.14 -7.52 -13.56
CA GLU A 96 17.18 -8.41 -12.40
C GLU A 96 18.57 -8.53 -11.78
N PHE A 97 19.61 -8.47 -12.62
CA PHE A 97 20.99 -8.57 -12.15
C PHE A 97 21.34 -7.41 -11.23
N PHE A 98 21.00 -6.17 -11.63
CA PHE A 98 21.26 -5.00 -10.79
C PHE A 98 20.46 -5.05 -9.50
N HIS A 99 19.21 -5.52 -9.52
CA HIS A 99 18.43 -5.68 -8.30
C HIS A 99 19.10 -6.66 -7.32
N LYS A 100 19.55 -7.83 -7.80
CA LYS A 100 20.27 -8.83 -7.00
C LYS A 100 21.59 -8.28 -6.47
N LEU A 101 22.34 -7.54 -7.31
CA LEU A 101 23.60 -6.93 -6.91
C LEU A 101 23.40 -5.88 -5.81
N HIS A 102 22.41 -5.00 -5.94
CA HIS A 102 22.07 -4.01 -4.91
C HIS A 102 21.69 -4.68 -3.59
N PHE A 103 20.91 -5.75 -3.63
CA PHE A 103 20.58 -6.53 -2.45
C PHE A 103 21.83 -7.11 -1.76
N LEU A 104 22.75 -7.70 -2.53
CA LEU A 104 24.02 -8.22 -2.00
C LEU A 104 24.88 -7.10 -1.41
N LEU A 105 24.97 -5.94 -2.07
CA LEU A 105 25.70 -4.78 -1.57
C LEU A 105 25.10 -4.26 -0.25
N THR A 106 23.77 -4.19 -0.14
CA THR A 106 23.11 -3.85 1.12
C THR A 106 23.45 -4.86 2.21
N PHE A 107 23.41 -6.16 1.92
CA PHE A 107 23.74 -7.19 2.90
C PHE A 107 25.21 -7.12 3.35
N PHE A 108 26.17 -7.09 2.42
CA PHE A 108 27.60 -7.06 2.74
C PHE A 108 28.08 -5.74 3.35
N SER A 109 27.38 -4.62 3.07
CA SER A 109 27.64 -3.33 3.71
C SER A 109 26.98 -3.18 5.09
N GLY A 110 26.30 -4.23 5.58
CA GLY A 110 25.55 -4.16 6.84
C GLY A 110 24.38 -3.17 6.81
N GLY A 111 23.85 -2.84 5.62
CA GLY A 111 22.75 -1.91 5.45
C GLY A 111 23.16 -0.46 5.20
N ILE A 112 24.45 -0.15 5.09
CA ILE A 112 24.93 1.22 4.77
C ILE A 112 24.51 1.62 3.36
N ILE A 113 24.62 0.70 2.39
CA ILE A 113 24.15 0.92 1.02
C ILE A 113 22.67 0.52 0.98
N PRO A 114 21.72 1.44 0.78
CA PRO A 114 20.32 1.06 0.75
C PRO A 114 19.96 0.33 -0.55
N THR A 115 19.03 -0.61 -0.46
CA THR A 115 18.38 -1.22 -1.62
C THR A 115 17.05 -0.53 -1.88
N HIS A 116 16.67 -0.46 -3.16
CA HIS A 116 15.41 0.11 -3.63
C HIS A 116 14.52 -0.99 -4.23
N ILE A 117 13.23 -0.93 -3.93
CA ILE A 117 12.20 -1.83 -4.45
C ILE A 117 10.96 -1.00 -4.79
N ARG A 118 10.51 -1.06 -6.05
CA ARG A 118 9.22 -0.52 -6.46
C ARG A 118 8.12 -1.55 -6.19
N THR A 119 7.10 -1.16 -5.44
CA THR A 119 5.90 -1.99 -5.25
C THR A 119 4.72 -1.32 -5.92
N GLU A 120 4.00 -2.08 -6.76
CA GLU A 120 2.83 -1.60 -7.49
C GLU A 120 1.62 -2.49 -7.20
N HIS A 121 0.48 -1.85 -7.02
CA HIS A 121 -0.83 -2.46 -6.85
C HIS A 121 -1.82 -1.80 -7.78
N THR A 122 -2.90 -2.51 -8.05
CA THR A 122 -4.03 -2.02 -8.79
C THR A 122 -5.27 -2.25 -7.95
N VAL A 123 -6.03 -1.18 -7.72
CA VAL A 123 -7.32 -1.21 -7.04
C VAL A 123 -8.37 -0.94 -8.10
N THR A 124 -9.23 -1.91 -8.34
CA THR A 124 -10.29 -1.82 -9.34
C THR A 124 -11.64 -1.76 -8.65
N PHE A 125 -12.43 -0.74 -8.97
CA PHE A 125 -13.83 -0.66 -8.61
C PHE A 125 -14.64 -1.09 -9.83
N ARG A 126 -15.31 -2.22 -9.70
CA ARG A 126 -16.13 -2.81 -10.76
C ARG A 126 -17.58 -2.78 -10.34
N TYR A 127 -18.39 -2.05 -11.09
CA TYR A 127 -19.83 -2.00 -10.95
C TYR A 127 -20.45 -2.97 -11.94
N SER A 128 -21.27 -3.87 -11.42
CA SER A 128 -21.95 -4.90 -12.21
C SER A 128 -23.41 -5.00 -11.81
N LYS A 129 -24.24 -5.45 -12.76
CA LYS A 129 -25.65 -5.78 -12.53
C LYS A 129 -25.86 -7.18 -13.06
N SER A 130 -26.23 -8.10 -12.18
CA SER A 130 -26.24 -9.53 -12.52
C SER A 130 -24.86 -9.96 -13.06
N ASP A 131 -24.75 -10.34 -14.34
CA ASP A 131 -23.50 -10.78 -14.95
C ASP A 131 -22.83 -9.72 -15.85
N ASP A 132 -23.49 -8.57 -16.07
CA ASP A 132 -22.99 -7.51 -16.96
C ASP A 132 -22.16 -6.47 -16.20
N ILE A 133 -20.94 -6.22 -16.68
CA ILE A 133 -20.06 -5.16 -16.16
C ILE A 133 -20.51 -3.81 -16.74
N LEU A 134 -20.99 -2.93 -15.86
CA LEU A 134 -21.49 -1.60 -16.23
C LEU A 134 -20.38 -0.56 -16.28
N GLN A 135 -19.47 -0.59 -15.30
CA GLN A 135 -18.39 0.39 -15.18
C GLN A 135 -17.19 -0.25 -14.46
N GLU A 136 -15.99 0.07 -14.93
CA GLU A 136 -14.75 -0.33 -14.27
C GLU A 136 -13.81 0.87 -14.17
N LYS A 137 -13.41 1.19 -12.94
CA LYS A 137 -12.41 2.22 -12.67
C LYS A 137 -11.20 1.59 -12.02
N VAL A 138 -10.05 1.85 -12.63
CA VAL A 138 -8.79 1.23 -12.26
C VAL A 138 -7.86 2.29 -11.69
N TYR A 139 -7.45 2.10 -10.45
CA TYR A 139 -6.52 2.96 -9.75
C TYR A 139 -5.18 2.25 -9.61
N TYR A 140 -4.12 2.88 -10.09
CA TYR A 140 -2.75 2.41 -9.94
C TYR A 140 -2.15 3.04 -8.70
N VAL A 141 -1.74 2.17 -7.77
CA VAL A 141 -1.14 2.56 -6.50
C VAL A 141 0.28 2.05 -6.48
N GLY A 142 1.26 2.93 -6.30
CA GLY A 142 2.67 2.56 -6.31
C GLY A 142 3.45 3.23 -5.19
N MET A 143 4.50 2.58 -4.71
CA MET A 143 5.41 3.15 -3.74
C MET A 143 6.85 2.68 -3.97
N ASP A 144 7.80 3.57 -3.71
CA ASP A 144 9.23 3.27 -3.71
C ASP A 144 9.69 2.94 -2.30
N GLN A 145 10.08 1.69 -2.08
CA GLN A 145 10.58 1.23 -0.78
C GLN A 145 12.09 1.21 -0.77
N PHE A 146 12.68 1.90 0.21
CA PHE A 146 14.10 1.91 0.48
C PHE A 146 14.38 1.12 1.74
N ARG A 147 15.40 0.25 1.70
CA ARG A 147 15.86 -0.53 2.85
C ARG A 147 17.34 -0.32 3.12
N GLY A 148 17.69 0.17 4.30
CA GLY A 148 19.06 0.38 4.79
C GLY A 148 19.10 1.26 6.04
N ILE A 149 20.23 1.26 6.76
CA ILE A 149 20.46 2.05 7.98
C ILE A 149 20.22 3.56 7.77
N PRO A 150 20.68 4.20 6.68
CA PRO A 150 20.49 5.64 6.48
C PRO A 150 19.02 6.07 6.40
N ILE A 151 18.12 5.11 6.15
CA ILE A 151 16.69 5.35 5.93
C ILE A 151 15.90 5.44 7.25
N PHE A 152 16.51 5.07 8.39
CA PHE A 152 15.91 5.10 9.73
C PHE A 152 15.20 6.43 10.05
N VAL A 153 15.78 7.57 9.64
CA VAL A 153 15.25 8.91 9.93
C VAL A 153 13.88 9.13 9.29
N PHE A 154 13.62 8.55 8.12
CA PHE A 154 12.37 8.72 7.37
C PHE A 154 11.30 7.70 7.75
N MET A 155 11.70 6.58 8.34
CA MET A 155 10.84 5.44 8.63
C MET A 155 9.63 5.79 9.52
N ILE A 156 9.80 6.68 10.51
CA ILE A 156 8.74 7.00 11.49
C ILE A 156 7.47 7.50 10.80
N THR A 157 7.61 8.26 9.72
CA THR A 157 6.49 8.83 8.96
C THR A 157 6.20 8.08 7.66
N HIS A 158 7.13 7.26 7.17
CA HIS A 158 7.06 6.61 5.86
C HIS A 158 7.02 5.07 5.96
N TRP A 159 6.40 4.52 6.99
CA TRP A 159 6.31 3.07 7.13
C TRP A 159 5.44 2.46 6.00
N PRO A 160 5.91 1.44 5.25
CA PRO A 160 5.22 0.95 4.06
C PRO A 160 3.75 0.54 4.26
N ASN A 161 3.41 -0.07 5.39
CA ASN A 161 2.03 -0.48 5.66
C ASN A 161 1.11 0.72 5.88
N GLN A 162 1.62 1.78 6.52
CA GLN A 162 0.87 2.99 6.75
C GLN A 162 0.65 3.73 5.43
N ILE A 163 1.70 3.87 4.62
CA ILE A 163 1.62 4.48 3.29
C ILE A 163 0.63 3.73 2.38
N PHE A 164 0.68 2.39 2.35
CA PHE A 164 -0.28 1.61 1.57
C PHE A 164 -1.73 1.85 2.01
N LYS A 165 -1.97 1.88 3.32
CA LYS A 165 -3.30 2.15 3.89
C LYS A 165 -3.79 3.54 3.49
N ASP A 166 -2.91 4.54 3.55
CA ASP A 166 -3.25 5.92 3.19
C ASP A 166 -3.55 6.05 1.69
N GLN A 167 -2.78 5.38 0.83
CA GLN A 167 -3.08 5.33 -0.61
C GLN A 167 -4.38 4.59 -0.93
N LEU A 168 -4.71 3.52 -0.21
CA LEU A 168 -5.99 2.83 -0.38
C LEU A 168 -7.17 3.74 0.02
N LEU A 169 -7.03 4.47 1.13
CA LEU A 169 -8.01 5.48 1.53
C LEU A 169 -8.17 6.59 0.49
N GLU A 170 -7.07 7.06 -0.08
CA GLU A 170 -7.07 8.04 -1.17
C GLU A 170 -7.84 7.51 -2.39
N THR A 171 -7.64 6.25 -2.79
CA THR A 171 -8.38 5.66 -3.92
C THR A 171 -9.89 5.63 -3.68
N ILE A 172 -10.32 5.36 -2.44
CA ILE A 172 -11.74 5.35 -2.06
C ILE A 172 -12.29 6.78 -2.05
N ASN A 173 -11.52 7.75 -1.55
CA ASN A 173 -11.95 9.15 -1.59
C ASN A 173 -12.08 9.65 -3.02
N MET A 174 -11.14 9.30 -3.91
CA MET A 174 -11.22 9.65 -5.32
C MET A 174 -12.42 9.01 -6.03
N GLU A 175 -12.85 7.83 -5.59
CA GLU A 175 -14.00 7.16 -6.19
C GLU A 175 -15.35 7.70 -5.71
N PHE A 176 -15.47 7.98 -4.41
CA PHE A 176 -16.76 8.22 -3.77
C PHE A 176 -16.97 9.64 -3.23
N ILE A 177 -15.95 10.51 -3.27
CA ILE A 177 -16.08 11.93 -2.93
C ILE A 177 -15.97 12.73 -4.23
N PRO A 178 -17.02 13.41 -4.68
CA PRO A 178 -16.92 14.31 -5.83
C PRO A 178 -15.99 15.48 -5.50
N GLN A 179 -15.13 15.86 -6.46
CA GLN A 179 -14.39 17.13 -6.42
C GLN A 179 -15.32 18.30 -6.69
#